data_AF-A0A355SGL5-F1
#
_entry.id   AF-A0A355SGL5-F1
#
_cell.length_a   1.000
_cell.length_b   1.000
_cell.length_c   1.000
_cell.angle_alpha   90.00
_cell.angle_beta   90.00
_cell.angle_gamma   90.00
#
_symmetry.space_group_name_H-M   'P 1'
#
loop_
_entity.id
_entity.type
_entity.pdbx_description
1 polymer ?
#
loop_
_entity_poly.entity_id
_entity_poly.type
_entity_poly.pdbx_seq_one_letter_code
_entity_poly.pdbx_strand_id
1 'polypeptide(L)'
;KEYTIEQAASEAAWEDAKAKSDYSIFKPHLKKMIDFNKEFIGYWGYRNSKYDTLLDFYEPGITVEKLDKTFGELKGAIVSLLDRIQKSGVKPDCGMFHKKFTKGRQESFSKYVMAKMGFDFDEGRVDESVHPFTINFDNRDVRITTHYYENEFRSALFSCIHEGGHAIYEQDIPDSLKGTMLACGASMGLHESQSRFYENIIGRSRAFWTYFYPEVKRRFPEFKDVMLDEFYKGINAVSPSLVRTEADELTYSLHIIIRYEIEKKIFDDEVDVDELPSVWNKKYKEYMGIEPENDAEGILQDMHWSGGSFGYFPSYALGNLYGAQFLRKMEKDIPDLYKEIERGNLDIVHQWLKENIHKYGSVYKPAELLKKATGEELTAKYFIDYLNKKYSEIYNL
;
A
#
# COMPACT_ATOMS: atom_id res chain seq x y z
N LYS A 1 -5.20 -27.78 13.57
CA LYS A 1 -6.12 -28.46 12.64
C LYS A 1 -7.46 -27.73 12.58
N GLU A 2 -8.14 -27.53 13.71
CA GLU A 2 -9.43 -26.82 13.74
C GLU A 2 -9.34 -25.41 13.15
N TYR A 3 -8.35 -24.61 13.57
CA TYR A 3 -8.08 -23.29 12.99
C TYR A 3 -7.97 -23.31 11.46
N THR A 4 -7.15 -24.20 10.89
CA THR A 4 -6.94 -24.28 9.44
C THR A 4 -8.22 -24.68 8.67
N ILE A 5 -9.05 -25.55 9.26
CA ILE A 5 -10.34 -25.92 8.66
C ILE A 5 -11.30 -24.73 8.71
N GLU A 6 -11.36 -24.03 9.85
CA GLU A 6 -12.20 -22.85 9.99
C GLU A 6 -11.75 -21.71 9.08
N GLN A 7 -10.44 -21.48 8.92
CA GLN A 7 -9.89 -20.48 8.03
C GLN A 7 -10.37 -20.68 6.58
N ALA A 8 -10.25 -21.90 6.05
CA ALA A 8 -10.74 -22.21 4.70
C ALA A 8 -12.27 -22.06 4.57
N ALA A 9 -13.03 -22.47 5.59
CA ALA A 9 -14.49 -22.29 5.60
C ALA A 9 -14.88 -20.81 5.69
N SER A 10 -14.14 -20.03 6.48
CA SER A 10 -14.32 -18.60 6.70
C SER A 10 -14.05 -17.78 5.44
N GLU A 11 -12.98 -18.10 4.70
CA GLU A 11 -12.67 -17.50 3.40
C GLU A 11 -13.78 -17.76 2.38
N ALA A 12 -14.24 -19.02 2.25
CA ALA A 12 -15.35 -19.37 1.36
C ALA A 12 -16.66 -18.69 1.76
N ALA A 13 -16.96 -18.61 3.06
CA ALA A 13 -18.13 -17.91 3.57
C ALA A 13 -18.06 -16.39 3.32
N TRP A 14 -16.88 -15.79 3.40
CA TRP A 14 -16.67 -14.39 3.08
C TRP A 14 -16.91 -14.10 1.59
N GLU A 15 -16.44 -14.97 0.69
CA GLU A 15 -16.71 -14.81 -0.75
C GLU A 15 -18.21 -14.80 -1.04
N ASP A 16 -18.97 -15.75 -0.46
CA ASP A 16 -20.42 -15.82 -0.59
C ASP A 16 -21.14 -14.62 0.05
N ALA A 17 -20.70 -14.21 1.25
CA ALA A 17 -21.22 -13.05 1.96
C ALA A 17 -21.04 -11.76 1.16
N LYS A 18 -19.83 -11.55 0.60
CA LYS A 18 -19.52 -10.38 -0.21
C LYS A 18 -20.34 -10.35 -1.50
N ALA A 19 -20.48 -11.50 -2.17
CA ALA A 19 -21.30 -11.61 -3.39
C ALA A 19 -22.79 -11.31 -3.13
N LYS A 20 -23.29 -11.59 -1.93
CA LYS A 20 -24.69 -11.36 -1.51
C LYS A 20 -24.91 -10.06 -0.75
N SER A 21 -23.85 -9.30 -0.45
CA SER A 21 -23.88 -8.16 0.47
C SER A 21 -24.53 -8.49 1.82
N ASP A 22 -24.26 -9.68 2.37
CA ASP A 22 -24.90 -10.20 3.58
C ASP A 22 -23.87 -10.63 4.63
N TYR A 23 -23.57 -9.73 5.58
CA TYR A 23 -22.62 -10.00 6.66
C TYR A 23 -23.05 -11.17 7.57
N SER A 24 -24.34 -11.50 7.64
CA SER A 24 -24.84 -12.55 8.54
C SER A 24 -24.27 -13.93 8.20
N ILE A 25 -23.92 -14.16 6.93
CA ILE A 25 -23.26 -15.39 6.44
C ILE A 25 -21.85 -15.51 7.01
N PHE A 26 -21.08 -14.41 6.99
CA PHE A 26 -19.68 -14.40 7.42
C PHE A 26 -19.51 -14.29 8.94
N LYS A 27 -20.42 -13.57 9.61
CA LYS A 27 -20.37 -13.30 11.05
C LYS A 27 -20.00 -14.50 11.95
N PRO A 28 -20.64 -15.69 11.85
CA PRO A 28 -20.31 -16.81 12.72
C PRO A 28 -18.87 -17.34 12.50
N HIS A 29 -18.35 -17.22 11.28
CA HIS A 29 -16.98 -17.60 10.95
C HIS A 29 -15.98 -16.57 11.46
N LEU A 30 -16.26 -15.28 11.25
CA LEU A 30 -15.45 -14.18 11.79
C LEU A 30 -15.32 -14.29 13.31
N LYS A 31 -16.41 -14.60 14.01
CA LYS A 31 -16.40 -14.81 15.46
C LYS A 31 -15.40 -15.89 15.87
N LYS A 32 -15.43 -17.06 15.22
CA LYS A 32 -14.49 -18.14 15.53
C LYS A 32 -13.04 -17.76 15.20
N MET A 33 -12.81 -17.05 14.10
CA MET A 33 -11.47 -16.58 13.74
C MET A 33 -10.91 -15.60 14.78
N ILE A 34 -11.74 -14.71 15.32
CA ILE A 34 -11.38 -13.82 16.44
C ILE A 34 -11.10 -14.65 17.71
N ASP A 35 -11.97 -15.60 18.06
CA ASP A 35 -11.82 -16.44 19.25
C ASP A 35 -10.51 -17.25 19.19
N PHE A 36 -10.15 -17.83 18.03
CA PHE A 36 -8.87 -18.52 17.84
C PHE A 36 -7.67 -17.58 17.97
N ASN A 37 -7.72 -16.39 17.39
CA ASN A 37 -6.62 -15.42 17.53
C ASN A 37 -6.44 -14.97 18.98
N LYS A 38 -7.53 -14.82 19.75
CA LYS A 38 -7.47 -14.56 21.20
C LYS A 38 -6.82 -15.73 21.96
N GLU A 39 -7.14 -16.96 21.60
CA GLU A 39 -6.48 -18.16 22.16
C GLU A 39 -4.98 -18.17 21.85
N PHE A 40 -4.59 -17.88 20.61
CA PHE A 40 -3.19 -17.82 20.20
C PHE A 40 -2.40 -16.72 20.91
N ILE A 41 -2.99 -15.54 21.12
CA ILE A 41 -2.41 -14.50 21.98
C ILE A 41 -2.16 -15.05 23.40
N GLY A 42 -3.05 -15.90 23.92
CA GLY A 42 -2.85 -16.59 25.19
C GLY A 42 -1.63 -17.52 25.21
N TYR A 43 -1.33 -18.19 24.10
CA TYR A 43 -0.15 -19.05 23.96
C TYR A 43 1.16 -18.28 23.77
N TRP A 44 1.13 -17.23 22.94
CA TRP A 44 2.32 -16.41 22.66
C TRP A 44 2.63 -15.42 23.78
N GLY A 45 1.61 -15.05 24.55
CA GLY A 45 1.69 -13.98 25.53
C GLY A 45 1.67 -12.61 24.86
N TYR A 46 1.53 -11.58 25.69
CA TYR A 46 1.60 -10.18 25.30
C TYR A 46 2.25 -9.37 26.41
N ARG A 47 2.68 -8.14 26.09
CA ARG A 47 3.27 -7.23 27.07
C ARG A 47 2.23 -6.23 27.57
N ASN A 48 2.02 -5.15 26.80
CA ASN A 48 1.16 -4.04 27.22
C ASN A 48 -0.25 -4.17 26.64
N SER A 49 -0.37 -4.41 25.33
CA SER A 49 -1.64 -4.70 24.66
C SER A 49 -1.65 -6.12 24.09
N LYS A 50 -2.80 -6.79 24.14
CA LYS A 50 -3.02 -8.08 23.45
C LYS A 50 -2.76 -7.95 21.94
N TYR A 51 -3.11 -6.79 21.38
CA TYR A 51 -2.98 -6.52 19.96
C TYR A 51 -1.52 -6.31 19.52
N ASP A 52 -0.60 -5.95 20.45
CA ASP A 52 0.84 -5.88 20.16
C ASP A 52 1.37 -7.21 19.62
N THR A 53 0.89 -8.34 20.14
CA THR A 53 1.30 -9.68 19.70
C THR A 53 0.91 -9.94 18.26
N LEU A 54 -0.26 -9.47 17.82
CA LEU A 54 -0.72 -9.63 16.44
C LEU A 54 0.04 -8.73 15.47
N LEU A 55 0.37 -7.51 15.92
CA LEU A 55 1.22 -6.59 15.15
C LEU A 55 2.63 -7.15 14.93
N ASP A 56 3.23 -7.77 15.96
CA ASP A 56 4.61 -8.26 15.94
C ASP A 56 4.85 -9.34 14.87
N PHE A 57 3.81 -10.09 14.47
CA PHE A 57 3.90 -11.07 13.38
C PHE A 57 4.23 -10.45 12.02
N TYR A 58 3.73 -9.24 11.76
CA TYR A 58 3.84 -8.59 10.46
C TYR A 58 4.85 -7.46 10.46
N GLU A 59 5.08 -6.85 11.62
CA GLU A 59 6.01 -5.76 11.82
C GLU A 59 6.74 -5.92 13.17
N PRO A 60 7.80 -6.74 13.23
CA PRO A 60 8.47 -7.06 14.49
C PRO A 60 8.93 -5.84 15.28
N GLY A 61 8.45 -5.74 16.53
CA GLY A 61 8.78 -4.70 17.49
C GLY A 61 7.89 -3.44 17.43
N ILE A 62 6.93 -3.35 16.50
CA ILE A 62 5.94 -2.28 16.53
C ILE A 62 4.96 -2.49 17.69
N THR A 63 4.38 -1.40 18.22
CA THR A 63 3.43 -1.46 19.33
C THR A 63 2.26 -0.52 19.10
N VAL A 64 1.14 -0.81 19.76
CA VAL A 64 -0.04 0.07 19.83
C VAL A 64 0.34 1.46 20.34
N GLU A 65 1.21 1.56 21.34
CA GLU A 65 1.67 2.86 21.86
C GLU A 65 2.32 3.73 20.77
N LYS A 66 3.24 3.13 19.99
CA LYS A 66 3.91 3.82 18.89
C LYS A 66 2.94 4.16 17.75
N LEU A 67 2.07 3.23 17.38
CA LEU A 67 1.09 3.40 16.31
C LEU A 67 0.00 4.42 16.67
N ASP A 68 -0.50 4.45 17.90
CA ASP A 68 -1.53 5.41 18.32
C ASP A 68 -1.05 6.85 18.20
N LYS A 69 0.21 7.09 18.59
CA LYS A 69 0.84 8.39 18.38
C LYS A 69 0.99 8.69 16.89
N THR A 70 1.61 7.78 16.14
CA THR A 70 2.01 8.01 14.74
C THR A 70 0.79 8.13 13.82
N PHE A 71 -0.18 7.23 13.95
CA PHE A 71 -1.43 7.26 13.19
C PHE A 71 -2.37 8.37 13.66
N GLY A 72 -2.33 8.77 14.94
CA GLY A 72 -3.05 9.94 15.42
C GLY A 72 -2.61 11.23 14.73
N GLU A 73 -1.29 11.47 14.66
CA GLU A 73 -0.69 12.60 13.94
C GLU A 73 -1.05 12.54 12.44
N LEU A 74 -0.88 11.37 11.81
CA LEU A 74 -1.18 11.17 10.39
C LEU A 74 -2.67 11.40 10.06
N LYS A 75 -3.58 10.81 10.84
CA LYS A 75 -5.03 10.96 10.67
C LYS A 75 -5.44 12.42 10.71
N GLY A 76 -5.01 13.15 11.74
CA GLY A 76 -5.35 14.57 11.90
C GLY A 76 -4.89 15.41 10.71
N ALA A 77 -3.68 15.16 10.22
CA ALA A 77 -3.15 15.86 9.05
C ALA A 77 -3.91 15.52 7.75
N ILE A 78 -4.21 14.25 7.50
CA ILE A 78 -4.94 13.82 6.30
C ILE A 78 -6.35 14.39 6.29
N VAL A 79 -7.10 14.27 7.39
CA VAL A 79 -8.48 14.78 7.48
C VAL A 79 -8.50 16.29 7.24
N SER A 80 -7.55 17.03 7.82
CA SER A 80 -7.44 18.49 7.60
C SER A 80 -7.12 18.84 6.14
N LEU A 81 -6.19 18.11 5.51
CA LEU A 81 -5.82 18.33 4.11
C LEU A 81 -6.96 17.97 3.15
N LEU A 82 -7.66 16.86 3.41
CA LEU A 82 -8.83 16.43 2.64
C LEU A 82 -9.95 17.49 2.68
N ASP A 83 -10.25 18.04 3.85
CA ASP A 83 -11.24 19.13 4.00
C ASP A 83 -10.85 20.37 3.17
N ARG A 84 -9.57 20.77 3.19
CA ARG A 84 -9.05 21.87 2.35
C ARG A 84 -9.20 21.57 0.85
N ILE A 85 -8.85 20.35 0.43
CA ILE A 85 -9.01 19.89 -0.96
C ILE A 85 -10.47 19.98 -1.40
N GLN A 86 -11.40 19.45 -0.60
CA GLN A 86 -12.83 19.48 -0.91
C GLN A 86 -13.37 20.91 -1.03
N LYS A 87 -12.85 21.85 -0.24
CA LYS A 87 -13.24 23.28 -0.26
C LYS A 87 -12.56 24.09 -1.36
N SER A 88 -11.48 23.61 -1.96
CA SER A 88 -10.73 24.34 -3.00
C SER A 88 -11.53 24.60 -4.28
N GLY A 89 -12.52 23.74 -4.58
CA GLY A 89 -13.25 23.75 -5.85
C GLY A 89 -12.44 23.25 -7.06
N VAL A 90 -11.15 22.94 -6.89
CA VAL A 90 -10.30 22.39 -7.94
C VAL A 90 -10.64 20.91 -8.14
N LYS A 91 -11.01 20.55 -9.36
CA LYS A 91 -11.36 19.17 -9.74
C LYS A 91 -10.47 18.73 -10.91
N PRO A 92 -9.39 17.97 -10.65
CA PRO A 92 -8.62 17.35 -11.73
C PRO A 92 -9.52 16.49 -12.63
N ASP A 93 -9.39 16.64 -13.94
CA ASP A 93 -10.11 15.78 -14.89
C ASP A 93 -9.52 14.37 -14.83
N CYS A 94 -10.38 13.36 -14.70
CA CYS A 94 -10.00 11.94 -14.73
C CYS A 94 -10.57 11.22 -15.96
N GLY A 95 -11.41 11.87 -16.76
CA GLY A 95 -12.05 11.28 -17.95
C GLY A 95 -11.02 10.87 -19.02
N MET A 96 -9.87 11.53 -19.06
CA MET A 96 -8.78 11.18 -19.98
C MET A 96 -8.24 9.76 -19.79
N PHE A 97 -8.32 9.19 -18.58
CA PHE A 97 -7.87 7.82 -18.28
C PHE A 97 -8.93 6.77 -18.59
N HIS A 98 -10.16 7.17 -18.93
CA HIS A 98 -11.28 6.30 -19.22
C HIS A 98 -11.57 6.27 -20.72
N LYS A 99 -10.65 5.66 -21.47
CA LYS A 99 -10.70 5.48 -22.92
C LYS A 99 -10.23 4.06 -23.26
N LYS A 100 -10.20 3.70 -24.54
CA LYS A 100 -9.72 2.38 -24.94
C LYS A 100 -8.18 2.32 -24.96
N PHE A 101 -7.59 1.60 -24.01
CA PHE A 101 -6.16 1.31 -23.90
C PHE A 101 -5.94 -0.19 -24.08
N THR A 102 -5.52 -0.64 -25.26
CA THR A 102 -5.38 -2.09 -25.51
C THR A 102 -4.38 -2.75 -24.55
N LYS A 103 -4.66 -3.99 -24.15
CA LYS A 103 -3.78 -4.77 -23.26
C LYS A 103 -2.32 -4.75 -23.72
N GLY A 104 -2.04 -5.03 -24.99
CA GLY A 104 -0.67 -5.07 -25.51
C GLY A 104 0.09 -3.74 -25.39
N ARG A 105 -0.59 -2.59 -25.51
CA ARG A 105 0.06 -1.29 -25.28
C ARG A 105 0.37 -1.07 -23.80
N GLN A 106 -0.59 -1.37 -22.93
CA GLN A 106 -0.40 -1.29 -21.47
C GLN A 106 0.75 -2.19 -21.02
N GLU A 107 0.72 -3.47 -21.39
CA GLU A 107 1.77 -4.44 -21.06
C GLU A 107 3.16 -3.97 -21.53
N SER A 108 3.28 -3.55 -22.79
CA SER A 108 4.57 -3.08 -23.33
C SER A 108 5.09 -1.83 -22.63
N PHE A 109 4.20 -0.97 -22.12
CA PHE A 109 4.58 0.25 -21.41
C PHE A 109 4.94 -0.06 -19.95
N SER A 110 4.14 -0.88 -19.26
CA SER A 110 4.44 -1.34 -17.90
C SER A 110 5.79 -2.05 -17.83
N LYS A 111 6.07 -2.99 -18.76
CA LYS A 111 7.38 -3.67 -18.83
C LYS A 111 8.54 -2.72 -19.09
N TYR A 112 8.33 -1.70 -19.93
CA TYR A 112 9.34 -0.66 -20.16
C TYR A 112 9.64 0.15 -18.90
N VAL A 113 8.60 0.54 -18.15
CA VAL A 113 8.75 1.26 -16.88
C VAL A 113 9.44 0.40 -15.83
N MET A 114 9.02 -0.86 -15.66
CA MET A 114 9.65 -1.79 -14.71
C MET A 114 11.13 -2.03 -15.01
N ALA A 115 11.48 -2.22 -16.28
CA ALA A 115 12.89 -2.35 -16.68
C ALA A 115 13.70 -1.09 -16.34
N LYS A 116 13.08 0.11 -16.45
CA LYS A 116 13.72 1.36 -16.02
C LYS A 116 13.90 1.45 -14.51
N MET A 117 12.96 0.90 -13.73
CA MET A 117 13.05 0.84 -12.27
C MET A 117 14.14 -0.11 -11.77
N GLY A 118 14.58 -1.05 -12.60
CA GLY A 118 15.58 -2.05 -12.24
C GLY A 118 15.03 -3.45 -11.99
N PHE A 119 13.78 -3.73 -12.34
CA PHE A 119 13.24 -5.10 -12.29
C PHE A 119 13.97 -5.99 -13.31
N ASP A 120 14.51 -7.11 -12.84
CA ASP A 120 15.22 -8.07 -13.67
C ASP A 120 14.24 -9.11 -14.26
N PHE A 121 14.09 -9.09 -15.58
CA PHE A 121 13.21 -10.02 -16.31
C PHE A 121 13.87 -11.39 -16.59
N ASP A 122 15.17 -11.55 -16.36
CA ASP A 122 15.83 -12.86 -16.38
C ASP A 122 15.61 -13.61 -15.06
N GLU A 123 15.34 -12.87 -13.97
CA GLU A 123 15.09 -13.38 -12.61
C GLU A 123 13.62 -13.22 -12.17
N GLY A 124 12.72 -12.95 -13.13
CA GLY A 124 11.33 -12.68 -12.83
C GLY A 124 10.44 -12.53 -14.07
N ARG A 125 9.13 -12.46 -13.85
CA ARG A 125 8.14 -12.27 -14.93
C ARG A 125 6.87 -11.60 -14.45
N VAL A 126 6.11 -11.09 -15.42
CA VAL A 126 4.81 -10.41 -15.22
C VAL A 126 3.72 -11.22 -15.91
N ASP A 127 2.66 -11.55 -15.17
CA ASP A 127 1.49 -12.31 -15.63
C ASP A 127 0.16 -11.61 -15.29
N GLU A 128 -0.96 -12.21 -15.70
CA GLU A 128 -2.30 -11.71 -15.40
C GLU A 128 -2.98 -12.49 -14.26
N SER A 129 -3.57 -11.79 -13.31
CA SER A 129 -4.43 -12.35 -12.27
C SER A 129 -5.60 -11.41 -11.97
N VAL A 130 -6.61 -11.89 -11.24
CA VAL A 130 -7.75 -11.05 -10.81
C VAL A 130 -7.32 -9.98 -9.80
N HIS A 131 -6.48 -10.38 -8.84
CA HIS A 131 -5.87 -9.48 -7.87
C HIS A 131 -4.35 -9.49 -8.07
N PRO A 132 -3.73 -8.34 -8.37
CA PRO A 132 -2.28 -8.24 -8.46
C PRO A 132 -1.59 -8.66 -7.16
N PHE A 133 -0.46 -9.34 -7.29
CA PHE A 133 0.42 -9.68 -6.17
C PHE A 133 1.85 -9.93 -6.65
N THR A 134 2.76 -9.95 -5.69
CA THR A 134 4.14 -10.38 -5.85
C THR A 134 4.36 -11.68 -5.08
N ILE A 135 5.08 -12.62 -5.68
CA ILE A 135 5.50 -13.85 -5.02
C ILE A 135 6.93 -14.19 -5.41
N ASN A 136 7.72 -14.63 -4.46
CA ASN A 136 9.08 -15.13 -4.67
C ASN A 136 9.16 -16.61 -4.31
N PHE A 137 9.83 -17.39 -5.16
CA PHE A 137 10.26 -18.76 -4.82
C PHE A 137 11.73 -18.79 -4.37
N ASP A 138 12.49 -17.82 -4.87
CA ASP A 138 13.89 -17.54 -4.60
C ASP A 138 14.15 -16.08 -5.03
N ASN A 139 15.26 -15.47 -4.60
CA ASN A 139 15.65 -14.14 -5.08
C ASN A 139 15.93 -14.10 -6.60
N ARG A 140 16.10 -15.26 -7.24
CA ARG A 140 16.28 -15.41 -8.70
C ARG A 140 15.01 -15.84 -9.45
N ASP A 141 13.88 -15.98 -8.76
CA ASP A 141 12.56 -16.26 -9.35
C ASP A 141 11.48 -15.50 -8.58
N VAL A 142 11.36 -14.21 -8.90
CA VAL A 142 10.38 -13.30 -8.32
C VAL A 142 9.36 -12.91 -9.37
N ARG A 143 8.10 -13.27 -9.15
CA ARG A 143 7.03 -13.11 -10.12
C ARG A 143 6.01 -12.11 -9.61
N ILE A 144 5.49 -11.33 -10.53
CA ILE A 144 4.40 -10.41 -10.24
C ILE A 144 3.22 -10.67 -11.18
N THR A 145 2.05 -10.25 -10.74
CA THR A 145 0.86 -10.26 -11.57
C THR A 145 0.22 -8.87 -11.63
N THR A 146 -0.58 -8.63 -12.66
CA THR A 146 -1.38 -7.41 -12.83
C THR A 146 -2.72 -7.77 -13.46
N HIS A 147 -3.68 -6.84 -13.48
CA HIS A 147 -4.90 -6.98 -14.27
C HIS A 147 -5.01 -5.84 -15.30
N TYR A 148 -5.32 -6.15 -16.57
CA TYR A 148 -5.44 -5.15 -17.62
C TYR A 148 -6.91 -4.78 -17.87
N TYR A 149 -7.27 -3.54 -17.51
CA TYR A 149 -8.57 -2.97 -17.86
C TYR A 149 -8.43 -2.17 -19.15
N GLU A 150 -9.03 -2.62 -20.25
CA GLU A 150 -8.94 -1.90 -21.54
C GLU A 150 -9.62 -0.52 -21.52
N ASN A 151 -10.39 -0.22 -20.49
CA ASN A 151 -11.10 1.05 -20.30
C ASN A 151 -10.44 1.96 -19.25
N GLU A 152 -9.30 1.60 -18.66
CA GLU A 152 -8.63 2.39 -17.60
C GLU A 152 -7.11 2.30 -17.74
N PHE A 153 -6.46 3.43 -18.02
CA PHE A 153 -5.01 3.50 -18.24
C PHE A 153 -4.17 3.23 -16.98
N ARG A 154 -4.65 3.69 -15.82
CA ARG A 154 -3.83 3.80 -14.59
C ARG A 154 -3.63 2.46 -13.92
N SER A 155 -4.68 1.62 -13.92
CA SER A 155 -4.75 0.42 -13.08
C SER A 155 -3.56 -0.53 -13.29
N ALA A 156 -3.36 -1.04 -14.52
CA ALA A 156 -2.29 -1.99 -14.78
C ALA A 156 -0.90 -1.37 -14.66
N LEU A 157 -0.75 -0.09 -15.00
CA LEU A 157 0.53 0.60 -14.91
C LEU A 157 0.99 0.73 -13.45
N PHE A 158 0.16 1.34 -12.59
CA PHE A 158 0.54 1.55 -11.19
C PHE A 158 0.58 0.23 -10.43
N SER A 159 -0.25 -0.75 -10.77
CA SER A 159 -0.12 -2.11 -10.25
C SER A 159 1.23 -2.73 -10.60
N CYS A 160 1.69 -2.66 -11.86
CA CYS A 160 3.01 -3.16 -12.24
C CYS A 160 4.15 -2.42 -11.54
N ILE A 161 4.03 -1.11 -11.31
CA ILE A 161 5.04 -0.33 -10.56
C ILE A 161 5.04 -0.73 -9.08
N HIS A 162 3.86 -0.91 -8.49
CA HIS A 162 3.68 -1.33 -7.10
C HIS A 162 4.30 -2.72 -6.86
N GLU A 163 3.83 -3.72 -7.59
CA GLU A 163 4.34 -5.09 -7.49
C GLU A 163 5.81 -5.18 -7.94
N GLY A 164 6.21 -4.38 -8.94
CA GLY A 164 7.62 -4.27 -9.34
C GLY A 164 8.52 -3.77 -8.20
N GLY A 165 8.04 -2.84 -7.38
CA GLY A 165 8.78 -2.36 -6.20
C GLY A 165 8.96 -3.44 -5.13
N HIS A 166 7.91 -4.23 -4.87
CA HIS A 166 8.02 -5.43 -4.04
C HIS A 166 9.04 -6.41 -4.60
N ALA A 167 8.96 -6.71 -5.90
CA ALA A 167 9.83 -7.69 -6.51
C ALA A 167 11.30 -7.27 -6.55
N ILE A 168 11.59 -5.99 -6.82
CA ILE A 168 12.95 -5.45 -6.79
C ILE A 168 13.59 -5.62 -5.41
N TYR A 169 12.82 -5.45 -4.33
CA TYR A 169 13.33 -5.71 -2.98
C TYR A 169 13.82 -7.15 -2.85
N GLU A 170 12.98 -8.12 -3.23
CA GLU A 170 13.31 -9.54 -3.15
C GLU A 170 14.45 -9.95 -4.10
N GLN A 171 14.51 -9.39 -5.31
CA GLN A 171 15.59 -9.64 -6.29
C GLN A 171 16.95 -9.13 -5.80
N ASP A 172 16.98 -8.05 -5.02
CA ASP A 172 18.22 -7.45 -4.52
C ASP A 172 18.79 -8.13 -3.27
N ILE A 173 18.03 -9.04 -2.63
CA ILE A 173 18.52 -9.80 -1.48
C ILE A 173 19.70 -10.68 -1.94
N PRO A 174 20.85 -10.66 -1.25
CA PRO A 174 22.05 -11.32 -1.73
C PRO A 174 21.98 -12.84 -1.55
N ASP A 175 22.56 -13.57 -2.51
CA ASP A 175 22.65 -15.04 -2.50
C ASP A 175 23.33 -15.60 -1.24
N SER A 176 24.15 -14.79 -0.55
CA SER A 176 24.77 -15.19 0.73
C SER A 176 23.76 -15.45 1.85
N LEU A 177 22.52 -14.97 1.73
CA LEU A 177 21.44 -15.23 2.69
C LEU A 177 20.57 -16.43 2.27
N LYS A 178 20.72 -16.93 1.04
CA LYS A 178 19.89 -18.02 0.50
C LYS A 178 19.94 -19.26 1.38
N GLY A 179 18.77 -19.90 1.57
CA GLY A 179 18.62 -21.07 2.43
C GLY A 179 18.60 -20.75 3.94
N THR A 180 18.63 -19.48 4.31
CA THR A 180 18.39 -19.01 5.69
C THR A 180 17.01 -18.37 5.81
N MET A 181 16.53 -18.18 7.04
CA MET A 181 15.31 -17.40 7.32
C MET A 181 15.52 -15.89 7.17
N LEU A 182 16.66 -15.45 6.65
CA LEU A 182 17.00 -14.03 6.46
C LEU A 182 16.88 -13.58 5.00
N ALA A 183 16.68 -14.51 4.05
CA ALA A 183 16.54 -14.23 2.62
C ALA A 183 15.10 -13.85 2.23
N CYS A 184 14.57 -12.85 2.91
CA CYS A 184 13.29 -12.21 2.61
C CYS A 184 13.29 -10.79 3.18
N GLY A 185 12.32 -9.96 2.77
CA GLY A 185 12.14 -8.64 3.36
C GLY A 185 11.87 -8.67 4.87
N ALA A 186 12.49 -7.74 5.61
CA ALA A 186 12.46 -7.71 7.08
C ALA A 186 11.08 -7.58 7.76
N SER A 187 10.08 -7.05 7.07
CA SER A 187 8.69 -6.98 7.53
C SER A 187 7.74 -6.59 6.41
N MET A 188 6.44 -6.74 6.65
CA MET A 188 5.42 -6.31 5.69
C MET A 188 5.41 -4.79 5.49
N GLY A 189 5.68 -3.99 6.54
CA GLY A 189 5.76 -2.53 6.40
C GLY A 189 6.96 -2.09 5.57
N LEU A 190 8.13 -2.73 5.74
CA LEU A 190 9.28 -2.48 4.88
C LEU A 190 9.06 -2.98 3.46
N HIS A 191 8.37 -4.10 3.28
CA HIS A 191 8.02 -4.61 1.95
C HIS A 191 7.08 -3.64 1.21
N GLU A 192 6.02 -3.18 1.86
CA GLU A 192 5.09 -2.16 1.34
C GLU A 192 5.79 -0.82 1.09
N SER A 193 6.79 -0.47 1.91
CA SER A 193 7.51 0.77 1.66
C SER A 193 8.20 0.78 0.30
N GLN A 194 8.67 -0.37 -0.19
CA GLN A 194 9.30 -0.43 -1.52
C GLN A 194 8.26 -0.28 -2.64
N SER A 195 7.12 -0.98 -2.54
CA SER A 195 6.05 -0.86 -3.54
C SER A 195 5.48 0.55 -3.60
N ARG A 196 5.15 1.15 -2.45
CA ARG A 196 4.60 2.52 -2.38
C ARG A 196 5.62 3.59 -2.74
N PHE A 197 6.90 3.37 -2.46
CA PHE A 197 7.94 4.29 -2.86
C PHE A 197 8.02 4.40 -4.39
N TYR A 198 8.08 3.26 -5.08
CA TYR A 198 8.08 3.26 -6.53
C TYR A 198 6.74 3.71 -7.12
N GLU A 199 5.61 3.22 -6.61
CA GLU A 199 4.28 3.54 -7.14
C GLU A 199 3.96 5.04 -7.00
N ASN A 200 4.06 5.56 -5.78
CA ASN A 200 3.46 6.84 -5.43
C ASN A 200 4.52 7.94 -5.32
N ILE A 201 5.56 7.73 -4.50
CA ILE A 201 6.58 8.75 -4.26
C ILE A 201 7.33 9.07 -5.56
N ILE A 202 7.76 8.05 -6.31
CA ILE A 202 8.45 8.21 -7.58
C ILE A 202 7.46 8.19 -8.75
N GLY A 203 6.67 7.14 -8.90
CA GLY A 203 5.83 6.87 -10.07
C GLY A 203 4.67 7.84 -10.26
N ARG A 204 4.23 8.56 -9.22
CA ARG A 204 3.25 9.66 -9.33
C ARG A 204 3.88 11.05 -9.18
N SER A 205 5.21 11.17 -9.17
CA SER A 205 5.90 12.45 -9.13
C SER A 205 5.90 13.16 -10.48
N ARG A 206 5.95 14.50 -10.47
CA ARG A 206 6.10 15.28 -11.70
C ARG A 206 7.40 14.94 -12.44
N ALA A 207 8.50 14.74 -11.70
CA ALA A 207 9.81 14.40 -12.25
C ALA A 207 9.77 13.12 -13.10
N PHE A 208 9.12 12.07 -12.59
CA PHE A 208 8.94 10.82 -13.32
C PHE A 208 8.18 11.05 -14.64
N TRP A 209 7.08 11.78 -14.58
CA TRP A 209 6.26 12.02 -15.76
C TRP A 209 6.89 13.00 -16.76
N THR A 210 7.79 13.90 -16.35
CA THR A 210 8.60 14.68 -17.29
C THR A 210 9.36 13.79 -18.27
N TYR A 211 9.88 12.64 -17.82
CA TYR A 211 10.56 11.67 -18.69
C TYR A 211 9.60 10.73 -19.43
N PHE A 212 8.63 10.14 -18.73
CA PHE A 212 7.79 9.07 -19.29
C PHE A 212 6.61 9.58 -20.13
N TYR A 213 6.16 10.82 -19.96
CA TYR A 213 4.98 11.32 -20.66
C TYR A 213 5.14 11.45 -22.18
N PRO A 214 6.30 11.84 -22.74
CA PRO A 214 6.56 11.73 -24.17
C PRO A 214 6.34 10.30 -24.71
N GLU A 215 6.76 9.28 -23.96
CA GLU A 215 6.53 7.88 -24.31
C GLU A 215 5.05 7.49 -24.24
N VAL A 216 4.30 8.02 -23.26
CA VAL A 216 2.84 7.86 -23.20
C VAL A 216 2.21 8.41 -24.47
N LYS A 217 2.51 9.67 -24.85
CA LYS A 217 1.94 10.28 -26.06
C LYS A 217 2.29 9.51 -27.33
N ARG A 218 3.47 8.89 -27.40
CA ARG A 218 3.91 8.06 -28.52
C ARG A 218 3.13 6.74 -28.62
N ARG A 219 2.84 6.10 -27.49
CA ARG A 219 2.21 4.76 -27.43
C ARG A 219 0.68 4.81 -27.37
N PHE A 220 0.12 5.90 -26.86
CA PHE A 220 -1.30 6.08 -26.57
C PHE A 220 -1.80 7.39 -27.20
N PRO A 221 -2.26 7.36 -28.47
CA PRO A 221 -2.80 8.52 -29.18
C PRO A 221 -3.99 9.19 -28.46
N GLU A 222 -4.62 8.48 -27.54
CA GLU A 222 -5.70 8.95 -26.66
C GLU A 222 -5.30 10.14 -25.77
N PHE A 223 -3.99 10.34 -25.55
CA PHE A 223 -3.40 11.45 -24.80
C PHE A 223 -2.76 12.54 -25.69
N LYS A 224 -2.93 12.50 -27.01
CA LYS A 224 -2.23 13.42 -27.93
C LYS A 224 -2.44 14.92 -27.62
N ASP A 225 -3.64 15.29 -27.19
CA ASP A 225 -4.05 16.66 -26.89
C ASP A 225 -4.04 16.97 -25.39
N VAL A 226 -3.64 16.01 -24.55
CA VAL A 226 -3.56 16.19 -23.10
C VAL A 226 -2.20 16.81 -22.76
N MET A 227 -2.20 17.79 -21.86
CA MET A 227 -0.96 18.39 -21.37
C MET A 227 -0.40 17.61 -20.18
N LEU A 228 0.92 17.63 -20.00
CA LEU A 228 1.57 16.94 -18.88
C LEU A 228 1.02 17.38 -17.53
N ASP A 229 0.73 18.67 -17.36
CA ASP A 229 0.17 19.19 -16.11
C ASP A 229 -1.23 18.64 -15.80
N GLU A 230 -2.09 18.51 -16.82
CA GLU A 230 -3.42 17.92 -16.68
C GLU A 230 -3.33 16.43 -16.34
N PHE A 231 -2.45 15.70 -17.04
CA PHE A 231 -2.18 14.30 -16.77
C PHE A 231 -1.67 14.09 -15.33
N TYR A 232 -0.69 14.89 -14.90
CA TYR A 232 -0.10 14.82 -13.56
C TYR A 232 -1.13 15.10 -12.45
N LYS A 233 -1.99 16.11 -12.65
CA LYS A 233 -3.08 16.39 -11.70
C LYS A 233 -4.09 15.25 -11.68
N GLY A 234 -4.43 14.68 -12.82
CA GLY A 234 -5.41 13.60 -12.94
C GLY A 234 -4.97 12.27 -12.31
N ILE A 235 -3.71 11.86 -12.45
CA ILE A 235 -3.20 10.64 -11.78
C ILE A 235 -3.08 10.78 -10.26
N ASN A 236 -3.12 12.02 -9.76
CA ASN A 236 -3.04 12.38 -8.35
C ASN A 236 -4.38 12.96 -7.85
N ALA A 237 -5.48 12.69 -8.54
CA ALA A 237 -6.79 13.12 -8.09
C ALA A 237 -7.16 12.41 -6.77
N VAL A 238 -7.63 13.20 -5.81
CA VAL A 238 -8.12 12.79 -4.50
C VAL A 238 -9.64 12.77 -4.51
N SER A 239 -10.21 11.69 -3.99
CA SER A 239 -11.63 11.61 -3.69
C SER A 239 -11.85 10.62 -2.55
N PRO A 240 -12.65 10.98 -1.52
CA PRO A 240 -13.17 9.98 -0.61
C PRO A 240 -13.84 8.84 -1.38
N SER A 241 -13.48 7.60 -1.04
CA SER A 241 -14.03 6.39 -1.66
C SER A 241 -14.15 5.28 -0.62
N LEU A 242 -14.96 4.25 -0.89
CA LEU A 242 -15.23 3.17 0.06
C LEU A 242 -14.20 2.05 -0.03
N VAL A 243 -13.71 1.77 -1.24
CA VAL A 243 -12.82 0.65 -1.56
C VAL A 243 -11.36 1.03 -1.36
N ARG A 244 -10.72 0.44 -0.35
CA ARG A 244 -9.33 0.71 0.06
C ARG A 244 -8.33 0.50 -1.07
N THR A 245 -8.45 -0.58 -1.84
CA THR A 245 -7.52 -0.90 -2.93
C THR A 245 -7.60 0.08 -4.10
N GLU A 246 -8.66 0.88 -4.17
CA GLU A 246 -8.88 1.90 -5.21
C GLU A 246 -8.70 3.32 -4.68
N ALA A 247 -8.42 3.48 -3.38
CA ALA A 247 -8.27 4.78 -2.74
C ALA A 247 -7.03 5.51 -3.25
N ASP A 248 -7.13 6.84 -3.30
CA ASP A 248 -6.01 7.70 -3.65
C ASP A 248 -4.94 7.74 -2.55
N GLU A 249 -3.74 8.21 -2.90
CA GLU A 249 -2.59 8.25 -1.99
C GLU A 249 -2.86 9.03 -0.69
N LEU A 250 -3.69 10.07 -0.72
CA LEU A 250 -4.01 10.84 0.48
C LEU A 250 -4.98 10.08 1.39
N THR A 251 -6.06 9.54 0.84
CA THR A 251 -7.13 8.91 1.63
C THR A 251 -6.81 7.47 2.05
N TYR A 252 -5.95 6.76 1.32
CA TYR A 252 -5.60 5.35 1.56
C TYR A 252 -5.24 5.04 3.02
N SER A 253 -4.43 5.88 3.66
CA SER A 253 -4.01 5.65 5.04
C SER A 253 -5.18 5.75 6.04
N LEU A 254 -6.26 6.48 5.73
CA LEU A 254 -7.46 6.50 6.58
C LEU A 254 -8.16 5.15 6.59
N HIS A 255 -8.23 4.45 5.45
CA HIS A 255 -8.81 3.10 5.38
C HIS A 255 -8.06 2.13 6.31
N ILE A 256 -6.74 2.23 6.36
CA ILE A 256 -5.87 1.43 7.24
C ILE A 256 -6.11 1.77 8.70
N ILE A 257 -6.13 3.06 9.04
CA ILE A 257 -6.35 3.52 10.41
C ILE A 257 -7.72 3.09 10.93
N ILE A 258 -8.76 3.10 10.09
CA ILE A 258 -10.09 2.61 10.45
C ILE A 258 -10.03 1.14 10.86
N ARG A 259 -9.38 0.29 10.05
CA ARG A 259 -9.25 -1.16 10.33
C ARG A 259 -8.44 -1.40 11.59
N TYR A 260 -7.28 -0.74 11.72
CA TYR A 260 -6.44 -0.78 12.91
C TYR A 260 -7.23 -0.43 14.19
N GLU A 261 -7.99 0.66 14.17
CA GLU A 261 -8.78 1.07 15.33
C GLU A 261 -9.93 0.11 15.66
N ILE A 262 -10.52 -0.55 14.65
CA ILE A 262 -11.54 -1.59 14.87
C ILE A 262 -10.90 -2.85 15.44
N GLU A 263 -9.78 -3.30 14.89
CA GLU A 263 -9.09 -4.50 15.38
C GLU A 263 -8.67 -4.36 16.85
N LYS A 264 -8.13 -3.20 17.24
CA LYS A 264 -7.84 -2.93 18.66
C LYS A 264 -9.07 -3.15 19.54
N LYS A 265 -10.22 -2.60 19.15
CA LYS A 265 -11.48 -2.76 19.89
C LYS A 265 -11.92 -4.22 19.97
N ILE A 266 -11.74 -5.00 18.90
CA ILE A 266 -12.06 -6.43 18.88
C ILE A 266 -11.24 -7.20 19.92
N PHE A 267 -9.93 -6.94 19.98
CA PHE A 267 -9.01 -7.69 20.86
C PHE A 267 -8.95 -7.17 22.28
N ASP A 268 -9.33 -5.91 22.51
CA ASP A 268 -9.55 -5.32 23.84
C ASP A 268 -10.96 -5.61 24.40
N ASP A 269 -11.76 -6.45 23.70
CA ASP A 269 -13.11 -6.85 24.11
C ASP A 269 -14.09 -5.66 24.25
N GLU A 270 -13.87 -4.58 23.49
CA GLU A 270 -14.68 -3.35 23.52
C GLU A 270 -15.84 -3.32 22.50
N VAL A 271 -15.87 -4.26 21.56
CA VAL A 271 -16.91 -4.36 20.52
C VAL A 271 -17.22 -5.82 20.22
N ASP A 272 -18.51 -6.15 20.09
CA ASP A 272 -18.94 -7.47 19.65
C ASP A 272 -18.98 -7.59 18.12
N VAL A 273 -18.85 -8.81 17.59
CA VAL A 273 -18.97 -9.11 16.15
C VAL A 273 -20.28 -8.64 15.54
N ASP A 274 -21.37 -8.58 16.32
CA ASP A 274 -22.67 -8.06 15.90
C ASP A 274 -22.64 -6.56 15.59
N GLU A 275 -21.74 -5.80 16.22
CA GLU A 275 -21.68 -4.34 16.13
C GLU A 275 -20.73 -3.85 15.01
N LEU A 276 -19.88 -4.74 14.48
CA LEU A 276 -18.80 -4.37 13.55
C LEU A 276 -19.26 -3.62 12.29
N PRO A 277 -20.38 -3.98 11.61
CA PRO A 277 -20.84 -3.20 10.46
C PRO A 277 -21.18 -1.75 10.83
N SER A 278 -21.81 -1.53 11.99
CA SER A 278 -22.17 -0.18 12.44
C SER A 278 -20.94 0.64 12.83
N VAL A 279 -19.98 0.03 13.53
CA VAL A 279 -18.72 0.69 13.90
C VAL A 279 -17.91 1.07 12.66
N TRP A 280 -17.89 0.19 11.66
CA TRP A 280 -17.25 0.46 10.37
C TRP A 280 -17.85 1.68 9.67
N ASN A 281 -19.17 1.69 9.48
CA ASN A 281 -19.87 2.76 8.78
C ASN A 281 -19.68 4.10 9.49
N LYS A 282 -19.79 4.11 10.82
CA LYS A 282 -19.55 5.31 11.64
C LYS A 282 -18.16 5.88 11.44
N LYS A 283 -17.12 5.04 11.41
CA LYS A 283 -15.74 5.49 11.20
C LYS A 283 -15.49 6.04 9.81
N TYR A 284 -16.03 5.40 8.77
CA TYR A 284 -15.97 5.93 7.40
C TYR A 284 -16.67 7.30 7.31
N LYS A 285 -17.83 7.45 7.95
CA LYS A 285 -18.52 8.74 8.02
C LYS A 285 -17.70 9.81 8.69
N GLU A 286 -17.11 9.48 9.84
CA GLU A 286 -16.32 10.40 10.66
C GLU A 286 -15.07 10.89 9.92
N TYR A 287 -14.36 10.00 9.24
CA TYR A 287 -13.04 10.34 8.66
C TYR A 287 -13.10 10.80 7.21
N MET A 288 -14.11 10.35 6.46
CA MET A 288 -14.20 10.61 5.02
C MET A 288 -15.55 11.18 4.56
N GLY A 289 -16.53 11.32 5.46
CA GLY A 289 -17.84 11.91 5.17
C GLY A 289 -18.81 11.00 4.40
N ILE A 290 -18.39 9.79 4.07
CA ILE A 290 -19.11 8.79 3.25
C ILE A 290 -19.42 7.54 4.07
N GLU A 291 -20.46 6.81 3.67
CA GLU A 291 -20.88 5.55 4.30
C GLU A 291 -21.14 4.50 3.21
N PRO A 292 -20.82 3.23 3.46
CA PRO A 292 -21.24 2.13 2.58
C PRO A 292 -22.75 2.03 2.47
N GLU A 293 -23.27 1.76 1.27
CA GLU A 293 -24.70 1.51 1.05
C GLU A 293 -25.10 0.08 1.46
N ASN A 294 -24.13 -0.85 1.48
CA ASN A 294 -24.31 -2.25 1.81
C ASN A 294 -23.01 -2.87 2.37
N ASP A 295 -23.09 -4.08 2.92
CA ASP A 295 -21.96 -4.73 3.60
C ASP A 295 -20.79 -5.06 2.67
N ALA A 296 -21.03 -5.30 1.37
CA ALA A 296 -19.98 -5.66 0.40
C ALA A 296 -18.98 -4.52 0.15
N GLU A 297 -19.46 -3.27 0.19
CA GLU A 297 -18.63 -2.06 0.11
C GLU A 297 -18.11 -1.63 1.49
N GLY A 298 -18.71 -2.15 2.55
CA GLY A 298 -18.36 -1.90 3.94
C GLY A 298 -17.47 -2.98 4.53
N ILE A 299 -17.96 -3.62 5.59
CA ILE A 299 -17.25 -4.58 6.44
C ILE A 299 -16.72 -5.81 5.68
N LEU A 300 -17.36 -6.19 4.56
CA LEU A 300 -16.97 -7.34 3.74
C LEU A 300 -16.00 -6.98 2.61
N GLN A 301 -15.57 -5.72 2.47
CA GLN A 301 -14.78 -5.35 1.28
C GLN A 301 -13.43 -6.09 1.20
N ASP A 302 -12.80 -6.36 2.33
CA ASP A 302 -11.47 -6.97 2.44
C ASP A 302 -11.56 -8.38 3.00
N MET A 303 -10.73 -9.29 2.48
CA MET A 303 -10.69 -10.68 2.90
C MET A 303 -9.85 -10.94 4.15
N HIS A 304 -9.00 -10.00 4.58
CA HIS A 304 -7.95 -10.26 5.58
C HIS A 304 -8.47 -10.91 6.86
N TRP A 305 -9.63 -10.46 7.37
CA TRP A 305 -10.22 -11.01 8.59
C TRP A 305 -10.83 -12.40 8.40
N SER A 306 -11.22 -12.78 7.18
CA SER A 306 -11.71 -14.14 6.92
C SER A 306 -10.58 -15.16 7.03
N GLY A 307 -9.37 -14.78 6.59
CA GLY A 307 -8.15 -15.56 6.78
C GLY A 307 -7.48 -15.39 8.15
N GLY A 308 -8.05 -14.61 9.08
CA GLY A 308 -7.47 -14.38 10.41
C GLY A 308 -6.25 -13.46 10.45
N SER A 309 -6.02 -12.66 9.40
CA SER A 309 -4.88 -11.74 9.29
C SER A 309 -5.10 -10.44 10.08
N PHE A 310 -5.26 -10.55 11.39
CA PHE A 310 -5.34 -9.41 12.31
C PHE A 310 -3.95 -8.89 12.68
N GLY A 311 -3.78 -7.57 12.80
CA GLY A 311 -2.48 -6.91 12.96
C GLY A 311 -1.76 -6.63 11.63
N TYR A 312 -2.32 -7.09 10.52
CA TYR A 312 -1.70 -6.97 9.19
C TYR A 312 -1.85 -5.57 8.58
N PHE A 313 -3.06 -4.99 8.61
CA PHE A 313 -3.35 -3.73 7.90
C PHE A 313 -2.40 -2.57 8.24
N PRO A 314 -1.96 -2.36 9.49
CA PRO A 314 -1.03 -1.29 9.84
C PRO A 314 0.25 -1.27 9.00
N SER A 315 0.73 -2.44 8.55
CA SER A 315 1.89 -2.55 7.66
C SER A 315 1.74 -1.70 6.38
N TYR A 316 0.52 -1.60 5.84
CA TYR A 316 0.25 -0.81 4.64
C TYR A 316 0.50 0.69 4.84
N ALA A 317 0.05 1.25 5.97
CA ALA A 317 0.27 2.67 6.27
C ALA A 317 1.73 2.92 6.69
N LEU A 318 2.36 1.97 7.38
CA LEU A 318 3.79 2.03 7.71
C LEU A 318 4.65 2.11 6.45
N GLY A 319 4.28 1.41 5.37
CA GLY A 319 4.95 1.50 4.07
C GLY A 319 5.09 2.93 3.56
N ASN A 320 4.00 3.71 3.61
CA ASN A 320 4.01 5.12 3.22
C ASN A 320 4.94 5.97 4.11
N LEU A 321 4.95 5.71 5.43
CA LEU A 321 5.77 6.45 6.38
C LEU A 321 7.26 6.17 6.19
N TYR A 322 7.64 4.90 6.08
CA TYR A 322 9.01 4.49 5.79
C TYR A 322 9.48 5.04 4.44
N GLY A 323 8.65 4.94 3.40
CA GLY A 323 8.95 5.48 2.08
C GLY A 323 9.27 6.98 2.12
N ALA A 324 8.47 7.78 2.84
CA ALA A 324 8.74 9.21 2.98
C ALA A 324 10.03 9.51 3.77
N GLN A 325 10.34 8.70 4.79
CA GLN A 325 11.62 8.79 5.51
C GLN A 325 12.82 8.44 4.62
N PHE A 326 12.69 7.42 3.76
CA PHE A 326 13.70 7.08 2.76
C PHE A 326 13.89 8.21 1.77
N LEU A 327 12.80 8.79 1.24
CA LEU A 327 12.86 9.92 0.32
C LEU A 327 13.64 11.08 0.94
N ARG A 328 13.31 11.43 2.19
CA ARG A 328 13.98 12.53 2.88
C ARG A 328 15.49 12.32 2.99
N LYS A 329 15.91 11.10 3.32
CA LYS A 329 17.32 10.75 3.42
C LYS A 329 17.99 10.72 2.04
N MET A 330 17.34 10.12 1.06
CA MET A 330 17.82 10.02 -0.33
C MET A 330 18.01 11.40 -0.97
N GLU A 331 17.08 12.35 -0.77
CA GLU A 331 17.25 13.75 -1.22
C GLU A 331 18.49 14.43 -0.61
N LYS A 332 18.88 14.02 0.60
CA LYS A 332 20.05 14.56 1.30
C LYS A 332 21.35 13.95 0.76
N ASP A 333 21.32 12.67 0.44
CA ASP A 333 22.47 11.91 -0.07
C ASP A 333 22.69 12.14 -1.57
N ILE A 334 21.62 12.47 -2.31
CA ILE A 334 21.62 12.68 -3.76
C ILE A 334 20.97 14.05 -4.06
N PRO A 335 21.74 15.16 -4.01
CA PRO A 335 21.18 16.50 -4.19
C PRO A 335 20.47 16.74 -5.53
N ASP A 336 20.82 16.00 -6.58
CA ASP A 336 20.24 16.11 -7.92
C ASP A 336 19.17 15.01 -8.21
N LEU A 337 18.66 14.33 -7.18
CA LEU A 337 17.71 13.19 -7.29
C LEU A 337 16.61 13.42 -8.34
N TYR A 338 15.83 14.49 -8.21
CA TYR A 338 14.71 14.73 -9.15
C TYR A 338 15.17 15.09 -10.56
N LYS A 339 16.32 15.75 -10.74
CA LYS A 339 16.85 16.05 -12.08
C LYS A 339 17.27 14.78 -12.82
N GLU A 340 17.82 13.82 -12.09
CA GLU A 340 18.17 12.51 -12.64
C GLU A 340 16.91 11.71 -13.00
N ILE A 341 15.88 11.74 -12.16
CA ILE A 341 14.57 11.14 -12.45
C ILE A 341 13.94 11.79 -13.70
N GLU A 342 14.01 13.11 -13.85
CA GLU A 342 13.53 13.85 -15.04
C GLU A 342 14.27 13.46 -16.33
N ARG A 343 15.49 12.96 -16.22
CA ARG A 343 16.31 12.42 -17.33
C ARG A 343 16.06 10.93 -17.57
N GLY A 344 15.21 10.30 -16.76
CA GLY A 344 14.88 8.87 -16.83
C GLY A 344 15.92 7.95 -16.21
N ASN A 345 16.80 8.50 -15.37
CA ASN A 345 17.75 7.72 -14.58
C ASN A 345 17.09 7.32 -13.26
N LEU A 346 16.40 6.17 -13.24
CA LEU A 346 15.84 5.60 -12.01
C LEU A 346 16.83 4.66 -11.29
N ASP A 347 17.95 4.31 -11.93
CA ASP A 347 18.98 3.46 -11.32
C ASP A 347 19.53 4.10 -10.04
N ILE A 348 19.66 5.43 -9.98
CA ILE A 348 20.07 6.11 -8.75
C ILE A 348 19.13 5.88 -7.56
N VAL A 349 17.82 5.69 -7.80
CA VAL A 349 16.83 5.35 -6.77
C VAL A 349 17.02 3.89 -6.36
N HIS A 350 17.11 3.01 -7.35
CA HIS A 350 17.31 1.57 -7.14
C HIS A 350 18.59 1.29 -6.34
N GLN A 351 19.74 1.82 -6.77
CA GLN A 351 21.01 1.60 -6.07
C GLN A 351 20.98 2.13 -4.64
N TRP A 352 20.33 3.27 -4.39
CA TRP A 352 20.23 3.79 -3.02
C TRP A 352 19.39 2.85 -2.13
N LEU A 353 18.25 2.36 -2.62
CA LEU A 353 17.40 1.42 -1.87
C LEU A 353 18.12 0.07 -1.68
N LYS A 354 18.82 -0.42 -2.70
CA LYS A 354 19.62 -1.65 -2.64
C LYS A 354 20.68 -1.57 -1.55
N GLU A 355 21.45 -0.48 -1.53
CA GLU A 355 22.57 -0.30 -0.61
C GLU A 355 22.15 0.00 0.84
N ASN A 356 20.98 0.62 1.04
CA ASN A 356 20.55 1.05 2.37
C ASN A 356 19.49 0.13 2.99
N ILE A 357 18.74 -0.61 2.17
CA ILE A 357 17.62 -1.44 2.60
C ILE A 357 17.79 -2.88 2.09
N HIS A 358 17.80 -3.10 0.77
CA HIS A 358 17.52 -4.43 0.22
C HIS A 358 18.59 -5.47 0.56
N LYS A 359 19.87 -5.09 0.49
CA LYS A 359 21.00 -6.02 0.69
C LYS A 359 21.03 -6.71 2.05
N TYR A 360 20.24 -6.24 3.01
CA TYR A 360 20.20 -6.77 4.36
C TYR A 360 19.16 -7.89 4.54
N GLY A 361 18.22 -8.08 3.61
CA GLY A 361 17.08 -8.97 3.83
C GLY A 361 16.45 -8.75 5.20
N SER A 362 16.30 -9.82 5.98
CA SER A 362 15.75 -9.77 7.36
C SER A 362 16.82 -9.80 8.46
N VAL A 363 18.07 -9.42 8.18
CA VAL A 363 19.17 -9.41 9.17
C VAL A 363 18.90 -8.47 10.35
N TYR A 364 18.26 -7.32 10.09
CA TYR A 364 17.93 -6.32 11.09
C TYR A 364 16.43 -6.30 11.37
N LYS A 365 16.04 -5.97 12.60
CA LYS A 365 14.64 -5.66 12.87
C LYS A 365 14.22 -4.40 12.10
N PRO A 366 12.94 -4.23 11.75
CA PRO A 366 12.49 -3.11 10.92
C PRO A 366 12.88 -1.73 11.47
N ALA A 367 12.66 -1.50 12.78
CA ALA A 367 13.03 -0.25 13.43
C ALA A 367 14.55 0.00 13.42
N GLU A 368 15.36 -1.06 13.54
CA GLU A 368 16.82 -0.95 13.47
C GLU A 368 17.29 -0.62 12.05
N LEU A 369 16.71 -1.28 11.05
CA LEU A 369 17.02 -1.02 9.64
C LEU A 369 16.61 0.39 9.22
N LEU A 370 15.41 0.84 9.60
CA LEU A 370 14.96 2.21 9.36
C LEU A 370 15.93 3.23 9.95
N LYS A 371 16.33 3.03 11.21
CA LYS A 371 17.29 3.93 11.88
C LYS A 371 18.68 3.87 11.25
N LYS A 372 19.12 2.69 10.81
CA LYS A 372 20.39 2.51 10.10
C LYS A 372 20.40 3.26 8.77
N ALA A 373 19.31 3.19 8.01
CA ALA A 373 19.20 3.83 6.71
C ALA A 373 19.00 5.35 6.82
N THR A 374 18.17 5.80 7.75
CA THR A 374 17.70 7.21 7.81
C THR A 374 18.35 8.04 8.91
N GLY A 375 18.91 7.39 9.94
CA GLY A 375 19.45 8.02 11.13
C GLY A 375 18.42 8.30 12.24
N GLU A 376 17.14 8.06 11.98
CA GLU A 376 16.03 8.44 12.88
C GLU A 376 15.04 7.28 13.10
N GLU A 377 14.24 7.37 14.16
CA GLU A 377 13.13 6.43 14.39
C GLU A 377 11.92 6.74 13.49
N LEU A 378 10.94 5.84 13.50
CA LEU A 378 9.67 6.05 12.80
C LEU A 378 9.00 7.36 13.22
N THR A 379 8.61 8.16 12.23
CA THR A 379 7.85 9.41 12.38
C THR A 379 6.88 9.64 11.20
N ALA A 380 5.69 10.17 11.48
CA ALA A 380 4.72 10.56 10.45
C ALA A 380 5.09 11.87 9.72
N LYS A 381 5.99 12.67 10.31
CA LYS A 381 6.30 14.04 9.88
C LYS A 381 6.60 14.16 8.39
N TYR A 382 7.51 13.32 7.87
CA TYR A 382 7.97 13.46 6.49
C TYR A 382 6.90 13.10 5.47
N PHE A 383 6.04 12.13 5.77
CA PHE A 383 4.92 11.79 4.89
C PHE A 383 3.85 12.89 4.92
N ILE A 384 3.57 13.47 6.10
CA ILE A 384 2.69 14.64 6.22
C ILE A 384 3.23 15.83 5.43
N ASP A 385 4.52 16.14 5.53
CA ASP A 385 5.16 17.22 4.78
C ASP A 385 5.08 16.97 3.26
N TYR A 386 5.33 15.73 2.83
CA TYR A 386 5.21 15.28 1.43
C TYR A 386 3.79 15.49 0.89
N LEU A 387 2.77 14.99 1.60
CA LEU A 387 1.37 15.13 1.21
C LEU A 387 0.97 16.60 1.13
N ASN A 388 1.30 17.40 2.15
CA ASN A 388 0.97 18.82 2.16
C ASN A 388 1.61 19.55 0.98
N LYS A 389 2.89 19.34 0.71
CA LYS A 389 3.60 19.97 -0.42
C LYS A 389 2.94 19.59 -1.76
N LYS A 390 2.76 18.30 -1.99
CA LYS A 390 2.22 17.76 -3.26
C LYS A 390 0.81 18.25 -3.52
N TYR A 391 -0.08 18.12 -2.54
CA TYR A 391 -1.50 18.43 -2.74
C TYR A 391 -1.82 19.92 -2.64
N SER A 392 -1.01 20.72 -1.94
CA SER A 392 -1.15 22.18 -2.02
C SER A 392 -0.82 22.72 -3.43
N GLU A 393 0.15 22.12 -4.13
CA GLU A 393 0.43 22.44 -5.53
C GLU A 393 -0.71 22.02 -6.47
N ILE A 394 -1.25 20.81 -6.30
CA ILE A 394 -2.27 20.26 -7.21
C ILE A 394 -3.61 20.98 -7.05
N TYR A 395 -4.00 21.30 -5.82
CA TYR A 395 -5.31 21.84 -5.47
C TYR A 395 -5.30 23.35 -5.13
N ASN A 396 -4.17 24.04 -5.29
CA ASN A 396 -4.01 25.47 -5.04
C ASN A 396 -4.45 25.90 -3.61
N LEU A 397 -3.93 25.21 -2.58
CA LEU A 397 -4.37 25.35 -1.18
C LEU A 397 -3.59 26.34 -0.32
#